data_AF-J2Y1Y5-F1
#
_entry.id   AF-J2Y1Y5-F1
#
_cell.length_a   1.000
_cell.length_b   1.000
_cell.length_c   1.000
_cell.angle_alpha   90.00
_cell.angle_beta   90.00
_cell.angle_gamma   90.00
#
_symmetry.space_group_name_H-M   'P 1'
#
loop_
_entity.id
_entity.type
_entity.pdbx_description
1 polymer ?
#
loop_
_entity_poly.entity_id
_entity_poly.type
_entity_poly.pdbx_seq_one_letter_code
_entity_poly.pdbx_strand_id
1 'polypeptide(L)'
;NELRIEDKKGQEQIYLHAQRDWDENIEHDQKIRVGNERHDTVEKNSYSEFKAEEHHTVYEDRKVEAQANDHLTVGVNQHVKIGTGQFMDAGQEIHLSSGMKVVMEAGAELTLIGGGSFIKIDAGGVTLSGPVININSGGGPGSGTGAAPLLPGPLKQADADKAGQLLVPAQRQALMRRTPRCEICEKAAAQAAKDAAK
;
A
#
# COMPACT_ATOMS: atom_id res chain seq x y z
N ASN A 1 21.91 -15.49 2.06
CA ASN A 1 20.53 -15.95 1.75
C ASN A 1 20.24 -17.18 2.59
N GLU A 2 19.06 -17.24 3.21
CA GLU A 2 18.65 -18.34 4.07
C GLU A 2 17.14 -18.62 3.90
N LEU A 3 16.77 -19.90 3.91
CA LEU A 3 15.39 -20.37 4.05
C LEU A 3 15.38 -21.37 5.20
N ARG A 4 14.56 -21.11 6.23
CA ARG A 4 14.39 -21.99 7.39
C ARG A 4 12.93 -22.34 7.58
N ILE A 5 12.68 -23.61 7.90
CA ILE A 5 11.37 -24.15 8.23
C ILE A 5 11.48 -24.82 9.60
N GLU A 6 10.73 -24.32 10.58
CA GLU A 6 10.59 -24.87 11.94
C GLU A 6 9.23 -25.58 12.04
N ASP A 7 9.24 -26.85 12.46
CA ASP A 7 8.07 -27.73 12.51
C ASP A 7 7.68 -28.14 13.94
N LYS A 8 8.39 -27.61 14.96
CA LYS A 8 8.04 -27.82 16.35
C LYS A 8 6.64 -27.29 16.64
N LYS A 9 5.77 -28.20 17.11
CA LYS A 9 4.38 -27.92 17.45
C LYS A 9 4.21 -26.68 18.33
N GLY A 10 3.42 -25.71 17.85
CA GLY A 10 3.12 -24.45 18.52
C GLY A 10 4.21 -23.39 18.42
N GLN A 11 5.28 -23.63 17.65
CA GLN A 11 6.39 -22.73 17.40
C GLN A 11 6.78 -22.74 15.91
N GLU A 12 5.86 -23.16 15.04
CA GLU A 12 6.09 -23.32 13.61
C GLU A 12 6.43 -21.98 12.95
N GLN A 13 7.43 -21.99 12.06
CA GLN A 13 7.87 -20.77 11.39
C GLN A 13 8.51 -21.08 10.03
N ILE A 14 8.21 -20.22 9.04
CA ILE A 14 9.00 -20.11 7.81
C ILE A 14 9.74 -18.77 7.88
N TYR A 15 11.06 -18.80 7.73
CA TYR A 15 11.92 -17.62 7.69
C TYR A 15 12.65 -17.57 6.35
N LEU A 16 12.55 -16.44 5.67
CA LEU A 16 13.21 -16.17 4.39
C LEU A 16 14.08 -14.92 4.55
N HIS A 17 15.37 -15.04 4.22
CA HIS A 17 16.34 -13.94 4.29
C HIS A 17 17.05 -13.78 2.95
N ALA A 18 16.90 -12.60 2.34
CA ALA A 18 17.67 -12.17 1.19
C ALA A 18 18.74 -11.17 1.63
N GLN A 19 20.01 -11.40 1.26
CA GLN A 19 21.12 -10.55 1.68
C GLN A 19 21.18 -9.21 0.93
N ARG A 20 20.54 -9.12 -0.24
CA ARG A 20 20.60 -7.94 -1.11
C ARG A 20 19.24 -7.65 -1.74
N ASP A 21 18.90 -8.37 -2.80
CA ASP A 21 17.65 -8.20 -3.53
C ASP A 21 16.78 -9.46 -3.39
N TRP A 22 15.46 -9.27 -3.31
CA TRP A 22 14.45 -10.31 -3.40
C TRP A 22 13.42 -9.89 -4.45
N ASP A 23 13.35 -10.64 -5.54
CA ASP A 23 12.37 -10.47 -6.60
C ASP A 23 11.35 -11.62 -6.54
N GLU A 24 10.07 -11.29 -6.49
CA GLU A 24 8.96 -12.24 -6.58
C GLU A 24 8.20 -11.99 -7.89
N ASN A 25 8.27 -12.95 -8.83
CA ASN A 25 7.55 -12.88 -10.10
C ASN A 25 6.48 -13.98 -10.17
N ILE A 26 5.21 -13.57 -10.28
CA ILE A 26 4.06 -14.46 -10.41
C ILE A 26 3.42 -14.25 -11.79
N GLU A 27 3.55 -15.23 -12.68
CA GLU A 27 3.04 -15.14 -14.06
C GLU A 27 1.52 -15.30 -14.19
N HIS A 28 0.85 -15.76 -13.13
CA HIS A 28 -0.60 -16.02 -13.13
C HIS A 28 -1.25 -15.49 -11.85
N ASP A 29 -1.53 -16.34 -10.86
CA ASP A 29 -2.25 -15.94 -9.65
C ASP A 29 -1.36 -15.99 -8.41
N GLN A 30 -1.39 -14.92 -7.61
CA GLN A 30 -0.92 -14.92 -6.22
C GLN A 30 -2.14 -14.89 -5.30
N LYS A 31 -2.19 -15.80 -4.32
CA LYS A 31 -3.23 -15.82 -3.29
C LYS A 31 -2.56 -15.87 -1.92
N ILE A 32 -2.81 -14.86 -1.10
CA ILE A 32 -2.26 -14.77 0.25
C ILE A 32 -3.41 -14.82 1.25
N ARG A 33 -3.33 -15.74 2.19
CA ARG A 33 -4.21 -15.78 3.36
C ARG A 33 -3.35 -15.76 4.62
N VAL A 34 -3.45 -14.69 5.39
CA VAL A 34 -2.84 -14.59 6.71
C VAL A 34 -3.93 -14.86 7.75
N GLY A 35 -3.73 -15.88 8.58
CA GLY A 35 -4.73 -16.31 9.56
C GLY A 35 -4.82 -15.45 10.82
N ASN A 36 -3.85 -14.56 11.01
CA ASN A 36 -3.76 -13.62 12.12
C ASN A 36 -3.26 -12.26 11.58
N GLU A 37 -2.05 -11.86 11.92
CA GLU A 37 -1.52 -10.53 11.60
C GLU A 37 -0.49 -10.55 10.47
N ARG A 38 -0.47 -9.46 9.68
CA ARG A 38 0.59 -9.15 8.72
C ARG A 38 1.27 -7.86 9.17
N HIS A 39 2.59 -7.88 9.28
CA HIS A 39 3.42 -6.73 9.61
C HIS A 39 4.39 -6.50 8.46
N ASP A 40 4.33 -5.31 7.85
CA ASP A 40 5.24 -4.89 6.79
C ASP A 40 6.00 -3.64 7.24
N THR A 41 7.33 -3.70 7.21
CA THR A 41 8.20 -2.56 7.47
C THR A 41 9.06 -2.31 6.24
N VAL A 42 8.97 -1.11 5.67
CA VAL A 42 9.78 -0.67 4.54
C VAL A 42 10.55 0.57 4.98
N GLU A 43 11.88 0.49 5.05
CA GLU A 43 12.72 1.58 5.57
C GLU A 43 12.83 2.80 4.63
N LYS A 44 12.49 2.60 3.36
CA LYS A 44 12.56 3.64 2.34
C LYS A 44 11.22 3.73 1.61
N ASN A 45 11.24 3.65 0.29
CA ASN A 45 10.09 3.89 -0.54
C ASN A 45 9.34 2.57 -0.79
N SER A 46 8.03 2.60 -0.63
CA SER A 46 7.12 1.57 -1.15
C SER A 46 6.41 2.13 -2.39
N TYR A 47 6.28 1.30 -3.41
CA TYR A 47 5.61 1.65 -4.66
C TYR A 47 4.64 0.55 -5.06
N SER A 48 3.45 0.92 -5.52
CA SER A 48 2.46 -0.03 -6.01
C SER A 48 1.72 0.58 -7.21
N GLU A 49 1.61 -0.18 -8.29
CA GLU A 49 0.80 0.18 -9.47
C GLU A 49 -0.18 -0.96 -9.72
N PHE A 50 -1.46 -0.62 -9.68
CA PHE A 50 -2.54 -1.50 -10.08
C PHE A 50 -3.05 -1.04 -11.43
N LYS A 51 -2.86 -1.86 -12.48
CA LYS A 51 -3.23 -1.50 -13.86
C LYS A 51 -4.74 -1.65 -14.15
N ALA A 52 -5.46 -2.21 -13.20
CA ALA A 52 -6.89 -2.45 -13.29
C ALA A 52 -7.55 -2.01 -11.97
N GLU A 53 -8.39 -2.85 -11.39
CA GLU A 53 -9.19 -2.50 -10.23
C GLU A 53 -8.49 -2.87 -8.91
N GLU A 54 -8.66 -2.01 -7.91
CA GLU A 54 -8.31 -2.29 -6.51
C GLU A 54 -9.59 -2.28 -5.68
N HIS A 55 -9.83 -3.36 -4.93
CA HIS A 55 -10.86 -3.44 -3.90
C HIS A 55 -10.21 -3.43 -2.54
N HIS A 56 -10.57 -2.46 -1.70
CA HIS A 56 -10.04 -2.36 -0.34
C HIS A 56 -11.18 -2.22 0.65
N THR A 57 -11.32 -3.18 1.56
CA THR A 57 -12.32 -3.16 2.63
C THR A 57 -11.61 -3.29 3.97
N VAL A 58 -11.88 -2.34 4.86
CA VAL A 58 -11.43 -2.35 6.26
C VAL A 58 -12.69 -2.32 7.13
N TYR A 59 -12.81 -3.30 8.03
CA TYR A 59 -14.00 -3.43 8.88
C TYR A 59 -13.95 -2.54 10.13
N GLU A 60 -12.74 -2.30 10.63
CA GLU A 60 -12.48 -1.43 11.78
C GLU A 60 -11.83 -0.12 11.33
N ASP A 61 -11.08 0.52 12.22
CA ASP A 61 -10.42 1.80 11.94
C ASP A 61 -9.32 1.64 10.88
N ARG A 62 -9.35 2.52 9.87
CA ARG A 62 -8.18 2.83 9.04
C ARG A 62 -7.52 4.09 9.58
N LYS A 63 -6.32 3.97 10.14
CA LYS A 63 -5.52 5.10 10.66
C LYS A 63 -4.38 5.41 9.70
N VAL A 64 -4.24 6.69 9.33
CA VAL A 64 -3.20 7.16 8.41
C VAL A 64 -2.59 8.43 8.97
N GLU A 65 -1.25 8.44 9.10
CA GLU A 65 -0.48 9.64 9.45
C GLU A 65 0.51 9.91 8.31
N ALA A 66 0.37 11.05 7.66
CA ALA A 66 1.34 11.55 6.69
C ALA A 66 2.07 12.75 7.33
N GLN A 67 3.37 12.61 7.55
CA GLN A 67 4.18 13.67 8.18
C GLN A 67 4.63 14.76 7.20
N ALA A 68 4.52 14.49 5.90
CA ALA A 68 4.80 15.43 4.83
C ALA A 68 3.48 15.76 4.10
N ASN A 69 3.52 15.88 2.78
CA ASN A 69 2.34 16.18 1.97
C ASN A 69 1.57 14.91 1.60
N ASP A 70 0.24 15.00 1.64
CA ASP A 70 -0.67 14.02 1.03
C ASP A 70 -1.25 14.60 -0.26
N HIS A 71 -1.15 13.84 -1.35
CA HIS A 71 -1.59 14.26 -2.68
C HIS A 71 -2.59 13.25 -3.24
N LEU A 72 -3.79 13.72 -3.59
CA LEU A 72 -4.82 12.93 -4.22
C LEU A 72 -5.22 13.56 -5.56
N THR A 73 -5.12 12.78 -6.64
CA THR A 73 -5.68 13.14 -7.94
C THR A 73 -6.69 12.09 -8.35
N VAL A 74 -7.93 12.51 -8.62
CA VAL A 74 -9.00 11.64 -9.11
C VAL A 74 -9.39 12.09 -10.51
N GLY A 75 -9.22 11.21 -11.50
CA GLY A 75 -9.39 11.58 -12.92
C GLY A 75 -10.84 11.78 -13.37
N VAL A 76 -11.81 11.22 -12.64
CA VAL A 76 -13.23 11.28 -13.02
C VAL A 76 -14.11 11.72 -11.84
N ASN A 77 -14.44 10.81 -10.92
CA ASN A 77 -15.35 11.08 -9.81
C ASN A 77 -14.78 10.58 -8.49
N GLN A 78 -14.91 11.41 -7.44
CA GLN A 78 -14.71 11.00 -6.06
C GLN A 78 -16.07 10.96 -5.36
N HIS A 79 -16.46 9.80 -4.84
CA HIS A 79 -17.64 9.65 -3.99
C HIS A 79 -17.19 9.42 -2.55
N VAL A 80 -17.69 10.24 -1.64
CA VAL A 80 -17.42 10.13 -0.21
C VAL A 80 -18.75 10.07 0.52
N LYS A 81 -19.01 8.96 1.22
CA LYS A 81 -20.18 8.78 2.08
C LYS A 81 -19.69 8.49 3.49
N ILE A 82 -20.13 9.30 4.45
CA ILE A 82 -19.70 9.23 5.83
C ILE A 82 -20.95 9.01 6.70
N GLY A 83 -20.87 8.07 7.64
CA GLY A 83 -22.02 7.69 8.47
C GLY A 83 -22.39 8.71 9.55
N THR A 84 -21.40 9.39 10.13
CA THR A 84 -21.61 10.23 11.32
C THR A 84 -21.16 11.67 11.12
N GLY A 85 -19.90 11.92 10.77
CA GLY A 85 -19.41 13.30 10.62
C GLY A 85 -18.09 13.39 9.89
N GLN A 86 -17.93 14.48 9.13
CA GLN A 86 -16.68 14.87 8.48
C GLN A 86 -16.11 16.07 9.23
N PHE A 87 -14.87 15.94 9.69
CA PHE A 87 -14.17 17.00 10.42
C PHE A 87 -12.92 17.39 9.63
N MET A 88 -12.74 18.69 9.39
CA MET A 88 -11.61 19.23 8.65
C MET A 88 -11.05 20.40 9.45
N ASP A 89 -9.76 20.31 9.77
CA ASP A 89 -9.00 21.39 10.40
C ASP A 89 -7.75 21.64 9.56
N ALA A 90 -7.47 22.91 9.28
CA ALA A 90 -6.34 23.32 8.46
C ALA A 90 -5.71 24.57 9.04
N GLY A 91 -4.38 24.55 9.20
CA GLY A 91 -3.66 25.64 9.87
C GLY A 91 -3.63 26.97 9.09
N GLN A 92 -3.86 26.95 7.78
CA GLN A 92 -3.82 28.15 6.93
C GLN A 92 -5.09 28.33 6.09
N GLU A 93 -5.49 27.32 5.34
CA GLU A 93 -6.55 27.49 4.33
C GLU A 93 -7.30 26.18 4.05
N ILE A 94 -8.62 26.28 3.88
CA ILE A 94 -9.46 25.29 3.18
C ILE A 94 -10.04 26.01 1.96
N HIS A 95 -9.67 25.60 0.75
CA HIS A 95 -10.17 26.17 -0.49
C HIS A 95 -11.02 25.16 -1.28
N LEU A 96 -12.32 25.43 -1.39
CA LEU A 96 -13.26 24.65 -2.18
C LEU A 96 -13.57 25.40 -3.48
N SER A 97 -12.98 24.97 -4.59
CA SER A 97 -13.18 25.57 -5.92
C SER A 97 -13.88 24.60 -6.86
N SER A 98 -14.89 25.08 -7.58
CA SER A 98 -15.65 24.33 -8.59
C SER A 98 -15.87 25.19 -9.82
N GLY A 99 -15.66 24.60 -11.00
CA GLY A 99 -15.80 25.32 -12.27
C GLY A 99 -17.24 25.70 -12.63
N MET A 100 -18.25 25.00 -12.10
CA MET A 100 -19.66 25.27 -12.44
C MET A 100 -20.55 25.49 -11.21
N LYS A 101 -20.52 24.60 -10.22
CA LYS A 101 -21.44 24.66 -9.08
C LYS A 101 -20.84 24.07 -7.80
N VAL A 102 -21.20 24.67 -6.68
CA VAL A 102 -21.09 24.09 -5.34
C VAL A 102 -22.48 24.11 -4.74
N VAL A 103 -22.92 22.97 -4.19
CA VAL A 103 -24.19 22.86 -3.47
C VAL A 103 -23.86 22.34 -2.08
N MET A 104 -24.27 23.10 -1.06
CA MET A 104 -24.15 22.72 0.35
C MET A 104 -25.56 22.64 0.92
N GLU A 105 -25.93 21.45 1.39
CA GLU A 105 -27.24 21.18 1.97
C GLU A 105 -27.05 20.70 3.41
N ALA A 106 -27.84 21.24 4.32
CA ALA A 106 -27.89 20.81 5.71
C ALA A 106 -29.35 20.64 6.12
N GLY A 107 -29.63 19.59 6.89
CA GLY A 107 -31.01 19.27 7.29
C GLY A 107 -31.57 20.21 8.36
N ALA A 108 -30.81 20.43 9.44
CA ALA A 108 -31.26 21.24 10.57
C ALA A 108 -30.71 22.67 10.54
N GLU A 109 -29.41 22.82 10.27
CA GLU A 109 -28.74 24.11 10.33
C GLU A 109 -27.50 24.14 9.41
N LEU A 110 -27.30 25.23 8.68
CA LEU A 110 -26.03 25.59 8.05
C LEU A 110 -25.53 26.90 8.65
N THR A 111 -24.31 26.89 9.19
CA THR A 111 -23.70 28.04 9.86
C THR A 111 -22.32 28.35 9.28
N LEU A 112 -22.06 29.62 8.96
CA LEU A 112 -20.78 30.16 8.50
C LEU A 112 -20.35 31.26 9.47
N ILE A 113 -19.15 31.17 10.04
CA ILE A 113 -18.66 32.12 11.06
C ILE A 113 -17.28 32.64 10.65
N GLY A 114 -17.02 33.94 10.82
CA GLY A 114 -15.71 34.52 10.59
C GLY A 114 -15.67 36.01 10.95
N GLY A 115 -14.53 36.49 11.45
CA GLY A 115 -14.31 37.92 11.72
C GLY A 115 -15.33 38.56 12.68
N GLY A 116 -15.85 37.81 13.65
CA GLY A 116 -16.91 38.26 14.56
C GLY A 116 -18.30 38.36 13.93
N SER A 117 -18.48 37.86 12.71
CA SER A 117 -19.76 37.80 11.99
C SER A 117 -20.19 36.37 11.76
N PHE A 118 -21.48 36.15 11.51
CA PHE A 118 -22.01 34.85 11.11
C PHE A 118 -23.20 34.95 10.15
N ILE A 119 -23.39 33.87 9.39
CA ILE A 119 -24.59 33.56 8.63
C ILE A 119 -25.11 32.23 9.17
N LYS A 120 -26.40 32.16 9.48
CA LYS A 120 -27.07 30.93 9.91
C LYS A 120 -28.34 30.72 9.09
N ILE A 121 -28.55 29.50 8.63
CA ILE A 121 -29.75 29.04 7.94
C ILE A 121 -30.33 27.88 8.75
N ASP A 122 -31.53 28.05 9.28
CA ASP A 122 -32.24 27.03 10.06
C ASP A 122 -33.75 27.10 9.78
N ALA A 123 -34.56 26.38 10.56
CA ALA A 123 -36.03 26.37 10.43
C ALA A 123 -36.69 27.75 10.65
N GLY A 124 -36.00 28.69 11.31
CA GLY A 124 -36.47 30.06 11.52
C GLY A 124 -36.16 31.00 10.35
N GLY A 125 -35.39 30.55 9.34
CA GLY A 125 -35.03 31.32 8.15
C GLY A 125 -33.53 31.62 8.08
N VAL A 126 -33.19 32.76 7.48
CA VAL A 126 -31.79 33.20 7.31
C VAL A 126 -31.48 34.34 8.28
N THR A 127 -30.49 34.13 9.14
CA THR A 127 -29.97 35.14 10.07
C THR A 127 -28.58 35.60 9.63
N LEU A 128 -28.36 36.92 9.56
CA LEU A 128 -27.06 37.54 9.33
C LEU A 128 -26.75 38.49 10.48
N SER A 129 -25.55 38.39 11.06
CA SER A 129 -25.14 39.24 12.19
C SER A 129 -23.65 39.56 12.10
N GLY A 130 -23.30 40.83 12.36
CA GLY A 130 -21.93 41.34 12.38
C GLY A 130 -21.91 42.86 12.57
N PRO A 131 -20.73 43.49 12.80
CA PRO A 131 -20.61 44.94 12.99
C PRO A 131 -21.09 45.76 11.79
N VAL A 132 -20.86 45.27 10.56
CA VAL A 132 -21.29 45.88 9.29
C VAL A 132 -21.74 44.76 8.36
N ILE A 133 -22.93 44.90 7.76
CA ILE A 133 -23.46 43.99 6.73
C ILE A 133 -23.66 44.79 5.46
N ASN A 134 -22.78 44.59 4.48
CA ASN A 134 -22.86 45.24 3.16
C ASN A 134 -23.72 44.39 2.21
N ILE A 135 -24.81 44.95 1.70
CA ILE A 135 -25.69 44.29 0.72
C ILE A 135 -25.68 45.15 -0.55
N ASN A 136 -25.22 44.59 -1.66
CA ASN A 136 -25.09 45.28 -2.95
C ASN A 136 -24.24 46.57 -2.90
N SER A 137 -23.27 46.66 -1.99
CA SER A 137 -22.52 47.91 -1.71
C SER A 137 -21.14 48.00 -2.38
N GLY A 138 -20.81 47.11 -3.32
CA GLY A 138 -19.48 47.04 -3.95
C GLY A 138 -18.41 46.34 -3.08
N GLY A 139 -17.49 45.61 -3.71
CA GLY A 139 -16.45 44.80 -3.05
C GLY A 139 -15.90 43.71 -3.98
N GLY A 140 -14.80 43.05 -3.58
CA GLY A 140 -14.22 41.91 -4.29
C GLY A 140 -14.15 40.67 -3.39
N PRO A 141 -14.26 39.44 -3.93
CA PRO A 141 -14.14 38.22 -3.15
C PRO A 141 -12.69 38.01 -2.65
N GLY A 142 -12.52 37.17 -1.64
CA GLY A 142 -11.20 36.63 -1.31
C GLY A 142 -10.65 35.73 -2.43
N SER A 143 -9.33 35.58 -2.47
CA SER A 143 -8.64 34.63 -3.36
C SER A 143 -8.18 33.41 -2.57
N GLY A 144 -8.36 32.21 -3.12
CA GLY A 144 -7.83 30.99 -2.53
C GLY A 144 -6.74 30.33 -3.37
N THR A 145 -5.89 29.52 -2.73
CA THR A 145 -4.80 28.80 -3.40
C THR A 145 -5.34 27.61 -4.20
N GLY A 146 -5.12 27.57 -5.51
CA GLY A 146 -5.61 26.47 -6.36
C GLY A 146 -5.00 25.10 -5.98
N ALA A 147 -5.78 24.03 -6.14
CA ALA A 147 -5.29 22.68 -5.92
C ALA A 147 -4.24 22.28 -6.97
N ALA A 148 -3.07 21.83 -6.51
CA ALA A 148 -1.96 21.40 -7.36
C ALA A 148 -1.27 20.12 -6.79
N PRO A 149 -1.95 18.96 -6.79
CA PRO A 149 -1.37 17.73 -6.30
C PRO A 149 -0.22 17.24 -7.20
N LEU A 150 0.79 16.62 -6.60
CA LEU A 150 1.83 15.92 -7.35
C LEU A 150 1.32 14.53 -7.75
N LEU A 151 1.65 14.10 -8.98
CA LEU A 151 1.35 12.75 -9.45
C LEU A 151 2.41 11.75 -8.96
N PRO A 152 2.05 10.46 -8.77
CA PRO A 152 3.02 9.40 -8.54
C PRO A 152 4.07 9.33 -9.67
N GLY A 153 5.32 9.07 -9.30
CA GLY A 153 6.43 8.92 -10.24
C GLY A 153 6.50 7.53 -10.90
N PRO A 154 7.44 7.33 -11.86
CA PRO A 154 7.60 6.05 -12.55
C PRO A 154 8.07 4.93 -11.61
N LEU A 155 7.61 3.71 -11.85
CA LEU A 155 7.99 2.51 -11.10
C LEU A 155 9.16 1.76 -11.74
N LYS A 156 10.02 1.16 -10.90
CA LYS A 156 11.01 0.17 -11.34
C LYS A 156 10.36 -1.22 -11.31
N GLN A 157 10.55 -1.99 -12.37
CA GLN A 157 10.04 -3.36 -12.47
C GLN A 157 11.02 -4.35 -11.81
N ALA A 158 10.48 -5.48 -11.33
CA ALA A 158 11.29 -6.60 -10.87
C ALA A 158 12.15 -7.15 -12.02
N ASP A 159 13.28 -7.76 -11.70
CA ASP A 159 14.17 -8.33 -12.70
C ASP A 159 13.46 -9.44 -13.51
N ALA A 160 13.56 -9.36 -14.84
CA ALA A 160 13.06 -10.40 -15.74
C ALA A 160 14.11 -11.50 -15.88
N ASP A 161 13.93 -12.62 -15.17
CA ASP A 161 14.89 -13.71 -15.26
C ASP A 161 14.74 -14.51 -16.57
N LYS A 162 15.88 -14.96 -17.12
CA LYS A 162 15.88 -16.02 -18.13
C LYS A 162 15.95 -17.32 -17.37
N ALA A 163 14.91 -18.16 -17.47
CA ALA A 163 14.85 -19.47 -16.83
C ALA A 163 16.22 -20.16 -16.87
N GLY A 164 16.80 -20.43 -15.69
CA GLY A 164 18.04 -21.16 -15.57
C GLY A 164 17.95 -22.48 -16.32
N GLN A 165 19.05 -22.91 -16.95
CA GLN A 165 19.06 -24.22 -17.61
C GLN A 165 18.69 -25.29 -16.56
N LEU A 166 17.65 -26.07 -16.88
CA LEU A 166 17.21 -27.21 -16.08
C LEU A 166 18.43 -27.97 -15.56
N LEU A 167 18.41 -28.48 -14.33
CA LEU A 167 19.47 -29.36 -13.80
C LEU A 167 19.66 -30.65 -14.63
N VAL A 168 18.85 -30.88 -15.67
CA VAL A 168 18.85 -32.07 -16.53
C VAL A 168 20.19 -32.33 -17.22
N PRO A 169 20.94 -31.36 -17.80
CA PRO A 169 22.27 -31.62 -18.34
C PRO A 169 23.29 -31.96 -17.26
N ALA A 170 23.24 -31.30 -16.10
CA ALA A 170 24.14 -31.56 -14.97
C ALA A 170 23.87 -32.93 -14.32
N GLN A 171 22.60 -33.28 -14.12
CA GLN A 171 22.18 -34.61 -13.66
C GLN A 171 22.44 -35.69 -14.72
N ARG A 172 22.24 -35.42 -16.02
CA ARG A 172 22.64 -36.35 -17.10
C ARG A 172 24.15 -36.53 -17.15
N GLN A 173 24.96 -35.48 -17.01
CA GLN A 173 26.43 -35.61 -16.96
C GLN A 173 26.87 -36.40 -15.72
N ALA A 174 26.22 -36.21 -14.57
CA ALA A 174 26.46 -37.00 -13.37
C ALA A 174 26.04 -38.48 -13.52
N LEU A 175 24.91 -38.76 -14.19
CA LEU A 175 24.44 -40.11 -14.53
C LEU A 175 25.28 -40.80 -15.62
N MET A 176 25.79 -40.04 -16.59
CA MET A 176 26.64 -40.51 -17.70
C MET A 176 28.10 -40.71 -17.27
N ARG A 177 28.57 -39.97 -16.24
CA ARG A 177 29.77 -40.35 -15.48
C ARG A 177 29.44 -41.65 -14.76
N ARG A 178 29.77 -42.78 -15.38
CA ARG A 178 29.72 -44.15 -14.80
C ARG A 178 30.66 -44.35 -13.59
N THR A 179 30.68 -43.41 -12.65
CA THR A 179 31.32 -43.56 -11.35
C THR A 179 30.24 -43.47 -10.29
N PRO A 180 29.60 -44.59 -9.93
CA PRO A 180 28.87 -44.67 -8.70
C PRO A 180 29.87 -45.02 -7.60
N ARG A 181 30.00 -44.14 -6.60
CA ARG A 181 29.94 -44.49 -5.17
C ARG A 181 30.20 -43.23 -4.36
N CYS A 182 29.29 -42.92 -3.43
CA CYS A 182 29.58 -41.96 -2.38
C CYS A 182 30.69 -42.54 -1.46
N GLU A 183 31.43 -41.69 -0.75
CA GLU A 183 32.56 -42.10 0.12
C GLU A 183 32.24 -43.25 1.07
N ILE A 184 30.97 -43.37 1.51
CA ILE A 184 30.50 -44.44 2.38
C ILE A 184 30.62 -45.81 1.68
N CYS A 185 30.30 -45.88 0.40
CA CYS A 185 30.34 -47.11 -0.39
C CYS A 185 31.77 -47.49 -0.81
N GLU A 186 32.69 -46.52 -0.95
CA GLU A 186 34.13 -46.81 -1.12
C GLU A 186 34.73 -47.38 0.16
N LYS A 187 34.40 -46.80 1.32
CA LYS A 187 34.83 -47.32 2.63
C LYS A 187 34.29 -48.72 2.88
N ALA A 188 33.04 -49.01 2.52
CA ALA A 188 32.46 -50.35 2.65
C ALA A 188 33.14 -51.38 1.74
N ALA A 189 33.51 -51.01 0.51
CA ALA A 189 34.22 -51.90 -0.41
C ALA A 189 35.67 -52.18 0.03
N ALA A 190 36.36 -51.16 0.55
CA ALA A 190 37.70 -51.31 1.10
C ALA A 190 37.71 -52.19 2.36
N GLN A 191 36.64 -52.15 3.16
CA GLN A 191 36.47 -53.02 4.33
C GLN A 191 36.21 -54.47 3.91
N ALA A 192 35.29 -54.70 2.97
CA ALA A 192 34.99 -56.04 2.46
C ALA A 192 36.19 -56.73 1.79
N ALA A 193 37.07 -55.97 1.12
CA ALA A 193 38.29 -56.50 0.52
C ALA A 193 39.34 -56.91 1.56
N LYS A 194 39.38 -56.27 2.74
CA LYS A 194 40.27 -56.65 3.85
C LYS A 194 39.77 -57.90 4.57
N ASP A 195 38.47 -58.06 4.69
CA ASP A 195 37.86 -59.20 5.39
C ASP A 195 37.94 -60.50 4.56
N ALA A 196 38.01 -60.40 3.23
CA ALA A 196 38.21 -61.54 2.32
C ALA A 196 39.68 -62.02 2.19
N ALA A 197 40.64 -61.26 2.72
CA ALA A 197 42.07 -61.55 2.68
C ALA A 197 42.60 -62.23 3.96
N LYS A 198 41.70 -62.69 4.83
CA LYS A 198 41.97 -63.38 6.09
C LYS A 198 41.41 -64.79 6.03
#